data_AF-A0A423WHM6-F1
#
_entry.id   AF-A0A423WHM6-F1
#
_cell.length_a   1.000
_cell.length_b   1.000
_cell.length_c   1.000
_cell.angle_alpha   90.00
_cell.angle_beta   90.00
_cell.angle_gamma   90.00
#
_symmetry.space_group_name_H-M   'P 1'
#
loop_
_entity.id
_entity.type
_entity.pdbx_description
1 polymer ?
#
loop_
_entity_poly.entity_id
_entity_poly.type
_entity_poly.pdbx_seq_one_letter_code
_entity_poly.pdbx_strand_id
1 'polypeptide(L)'
;MKLTIIMPLIMAAAVKALSGKATTTRYYDGAKGACGCGTDSSLFSWQEGISDGVYTAAGSQALFGADGSTWCGSGCGTCYKLTSTGDAACSSCGTGGAADESITVMVTNLCPYNGNQQWCPNAGSTNDYGYNYHFDIMAKSEIFGDNVVVDFEEVDCPGAATSDFQQCECA
;
A
#
# COMPACT_ATOMS: atom_id res chain seq x y z
N MET A 1 -45.39 37.86 -10.07
CA MET A 1 -44.88 36.48 -10.12
C MET A 1 -43.66 36.38 -9.23
N LYS A 2 -43.71 35.60 -8.14
CA LYS A 2 -42.54 35.27 -7.31
C LYS A 2 -41.91 34.01 -7.89
N LEU A 3 -40.68 34.11 -8.37
CA LEU A 3 -39.92 32.99 -8.91
C LEU A 3 -39.14 32.36 -7.75
N THR A 4 -39.56 31.18 -7.31
CA THR A 4 -38.86 30.41 -6.28
C THR A 4 -37.79 29.56 -6.96
N ILE A 5 -36.52 29.88 -6.75
CA ILE A 5 -35.38 29.08 -7.21
C ILE A 5 -35.17 27.96 -6.19
N ILE A 6 -35.41 26.71 -6.59
CA ILE A 6 -35.08 25.53 -5.81
C ILE A 6 -33.66 25.14 -6.21
N MET A 7 -32.70 25.40 -5.32
CA MET A 7 -31.29 25.03 -5.51
C MET A 7 -31.12 23.57 -5.06
N PRO A 8 -30.72 22.64 -5.94
CA PRO A 8 -30.56 21.25 -5.55
C PRO A 8 -29.33 21.12 -4.64
N LEU A 9 -29.54 20.58 -3.44
CA LEU A 9 -28.48 20.22 -2.53
C LEU A 9 -27.84 18.92 -3.04
N ILE A 10 -26.70 19.03 -3.73
CA ILE A 10 -25.90 17.86 -4.13
C ILE A 10 -25.23 17.33 -2.86
N MET A 11 -25.72 16.22 -2.32
CA MET A 11 -25.02 15.50 -1.26
C MET A 11 -23.82 14.77 -1.88
N ALA A 12 -22.61 15.23 -1.56
CA ALA A 12 -21.40 14.47 -1.85
C ALA A 12 -21.39 13.19 -0.99
N ALA A 13 -21.35 12.02 -1.62
CA ALA A 13 -21.13 10.77 -0.92
C ALA A 13 -19.72 10.80 -0.33
N ALA A 14 -19.60 10.66 0.99
CA ALA A 14 -18.30 10.48 1.64
C ALA A 14 -17.71 9.14 1.15
N VAL A 15 -16.65 9.20 0.35
CA VAL A 15 -15.85 8.01 0.03
C VAL A 15 -15.23 7.54 1.34
N LYS A 16 -15.54 6.31 1.75
CA LYS A 16 -14.91 5.73 2.94
C LYS A 16 -13.47 5.38 2.59
N ALA A 17 -12.52 5.90 3.36
CA ALA A 17 -11.13 5.48 3.33
C ALA A 17 -11.05 3.95 3.49
N LEU A 18 -10.20 3.30 2.68
CA LEU A 18 -10.07 1.84 2.72
C LEU A 18 -9.39 1.42 4.02
N SER A 19 -9.91 0.38 4.68
CA SER A 19 -9.29 -0.20 5.88
C SER A 19 -9.60 -1.69 6.00
N GLY A 20 -8.81 -2.40 6.79
CA GLY A 20 -8.98 -3.83 7.02
C GLY A 20 -7.77 -4.47 7.66
N LYS A 21 -7.65 -5.80 7.49
CA LYS A 21 -6.46 -6.55 7.86
C LYS A 21 -5.68 -6.98 6.61
N ALA A 22 -4.36 -6.97 6.70
CA ALA A 22 -3.46 -7.39 5.63
C ALA A 22 -2.29 -8.20 6.19
N THR A 23 -1.70 -9.04 5.34
CA THR A 23 -0.37 -9.59 5.61
C THR A 23 0.70 -8.66 5.08
N THR A 24 1.90 -8.74 5.64
CA THR A 24 3.08 -8.09 5.07
C THR A 24 4.19 -9.09 4.77
N THR A 25 5.03 -8.75 3.82
CA THR A 25 6.39 -9.29 3.68
C THR A 25 7.36 -8.14 3.52
N ARG A 26 8.64 -8.47 3.35
CA ARG A 26 9.66 -7.53 2.88
C ARG A 26 10.21 -8.01 1.53
N TYR A 27 10.54 -7.05 0.67
CA TYR A 27 11.28 -7.31 -0.56
C TYR A 27 12.32 -6.23 -0.82
N TYR A 28 13.28 -6.58 -1.68
CA TYR A 28 14.21 -5.62 -2.25
C TYR A 28 14.66 -6.10 -3.63
N ASP A 29 14.33 -5.35 -4.67
CA ASP A 29 14.72 -5.64 -6.06
C ASP A 29 15.56 -4.54 -6.71
N GLY A 30 15.58 -3.33 -6.13
CA GLY A 30 16.27 -2.17 -6.69
C GLY A 30 15.62 -1.62 -7.97
N ALA A 31 14.37 -1.99 -8.27
CA ALA A 31 13.69 -1.61 -9.50
C ALA A 31 12.90 -0.30 -9.36
N LYS A 32 12.66 0.37 -10.50
CA LYS A 32 11.82 1.59 -10.59
C LYS A 32 10.42 1.43 -9.96
N GLY A 33 9.86 0.22 -10.02
CA GLY A 33 8.51 -0.07 -9.57
C GLY A 33 7.41 0.36 -10.55
N ALA A 34 6.22 -0.22 -10.37
CA ALA A 34 5.07 -0.09 -11.26
C ALA A 34 4.34 1.27 -11.20
N CYS A 35 4.73 2.15 -10.26
CA CYS A 35 4.29 3.55 -10.22
C CYS A 35 5.30 4.51 -10.87
N GLY A 36 6.36 3.99 -11.49
CA GLY A 36 7.31 4.82 -12.25
C GLY A 36 8.19 5.74 -11.40
N CYS A 37 8.51 5.33 -10.17
CA CYS A 37 9.27 6.14 -9.22
C CYS A 37 10.79 5.96 -9.38
N GLY A 38 11.32 6.28 -10.56
CA GLY A 38 12.74 6.08 -10.84
C GLY A 38 13.17 6.54 -12.23
N THR A 39 14.46 6.40 -12.50
CA THR A 39 15.07 6.68 -13.81
C THR A 39 15.43 5.38 -14.49
N ASP A 40 15.05 5.23 -15.77
CA ASP A 40 15.20 4.00 -16.52
C ASP A 40 14.58 2.79 -15.78
N SER A 41 15.39 1.81 -15.38
CA SER A 41 14.98 0.64 -14.60
C SER A 41 15.28 0.75 -13.10
N SER A 42 15.95 1.81 -12.66
CA SER A 42 16.41 1.97 -11.27
C SER A 42 15.48 2.84 -10.44
N LEU A 43 15.31 2.49 -9.15
CA LEU A 43 14.54 3.28 -8.19
C LEU A 43 15.17 4.67 -7.94
N PHE A 44 14.33 5.65 -7.60
CA PHE A 44 14.78 6.80 -6.82
C PHE A 44 15.19 6.35 -5.40
N SER A 45 16.22 6.98 -4.84
CA SER A 45 16.80 6.57 -3.55
C SER A 45 15.83 6.63 -2.38
N TRP A 46 14.86 7.55 -2.40
CA TRP A 46 13.86 7.69 -1.34
C TRP A 46 12.93 6.47 -1.25
N GLN A 47 12.83 5.64 -2.29
CA GLN A 47 12.02 4.43 -2.22
C GLN A 47 12.56 3.42 -1.18
N GLU A 48 13.85 3.45 -0.86
CA GLU A 48 14.43 2.61 0.22
C GLU A 48 14.06 3.10 1.64
N GLY A 49 13.41 4.26 1.76
CA GLY A 49 13.00 4.86 3.02
C GLY A 49 12.76 6.35 2.81
N ILE A 50 11.50 6.78 2.92
CA ILE A 50 11.10 8.17 2.68
C ILE A 50 11.56 9.05 3.84
N SER A 51 11.20 8.63 5.06
CA SER A 51 11.58 9.28 6.31
C SER A 51 11.39 8.30 7.48
N ASP A 52 11.74 8.70 8.70
CA ASP A 52 11.56 7.85 9.88
C ASP A 52 10.08 7.44 10.04
N GLY A 53 9.82 6.13 10.12
CA GLY A 53 8.47 5.57 10.19
C GLY A 53 7.64 5.63 8.89
N VAL A 54 8.22 6.08 7.76
CA VAL A 54 7.53 6.20 6.46
C VAL A 54 8.31 5.48 5.36
N TYR A 55 7.68 4.48 4.75
CA TYR A 55 8.31 3.57 3.80
C TYR A 55 7.52 3.48 2.49
N THR A 56 8.04 2.74 1.51
CA THR A 56 7.29 2.36 0.32
C THR A 56 6.90 0.89 0.35
N ALA A 57 5.87 0.52 -0.40
CA ALA A 57 5.44 -0.85 -0.53
C ALA A 57 4.97 -1.18 -1.96
N ALA A 58 5.16 -2.44 -2.32
CA ALA A 58 4.46 -3.07 -3.42
C ALA A 58 3.10 -3.59 -2.91
N GLY A 59 2.01 -2.97 -3.38
CA GLY A 59 0.65 -3.36 -2.99
C GLY A 59 0.17 -4.57 -3.78
N SER A 60 -0.58 -5.47 -3.14
CA SER A 60 -1.39 -6.47 -3.86
C SER A 60 -2.35 -5.81 -4.86
N GLN A 61 -2.88 -6.57 -5.82
CA GLN A 61 -3.66 -6.03 -6.95
C GLN A 61 -4.82 -5.11 -6.50
N ALA A 62 -5.51 -5.42 -5.40
CA ALA A 62 -6.58 -4.57 -4.87
C ALA A 62 -6.11 -3.20 -4.35
N LEU A 63 -4.88 -3.13 -3.84
CA LEU A 63 -4.27 -1.89 -3.33
C LEU A 63 -3.59 -1.10 -4.45
N PHE A 64 -3.00 -1.78 -5.44
CA PHE A 64 -2.28 -1.14 -6.54
C PHE A 64 -3.24 -0.63 -7.63
N GLY A 65 -4.16 -1.48 -8.10
CA GLY A 65 -5.08 -1.18 -9.20
C GLY A 65 -6.14 -2.26 -9.31
N ALA A 66 -7.28 -2.06 -8.63
CA ALA A 66 -8.34 -3.06 -8.51
C ALA A 66 -8.98 -3.44 -9.86
N ASP A 67 -8.77 -2.62 -10.90
CA ASP A 67 -9.18 -2.87 -12.28
C ASP A 67 -8.25 -3.86 -13.04
N GLY A 68 -7.19 -4.35 -12.39
CA GLY A 68 -6.20 -5.26 -12.98
C GLY A 68 -5.03 -4.55 -13.64
N SER A 69 -4.88 -3.23 -13.47
CA SER A 69 -3.74 -2.48 -13.99
C SER A 69 -2.41 -3.03 -13.44
N THR A 70 -1.38 -3.05 -14.28
CA THR A 70 -0.02 -3.47 -13.90
C THR A 70 1.02 -2.36 -13.99
N TRP A 71 0.59 -1.15 -14.38
CA TRP A 71 1.41 0.06 -14.49
C TRP A 71 0.51 1.27 -14.22
N CYS A 72 0.98 2.23 -13.42
CA CYS A 72 0.20 3.39 -12.98
C CYS A 72 -1.21 3.03 -12.47
N GLY A 73 -1.30 1.99 -11.63
CA GLY A 73 -2.57 1.62 -11.02
C GLY A 73 -3.13 2.75 -10.17
N SER A 74 -4.46 2.79 -10.03
CA SER A 74 -5.16 3.89 -9.33
C SER A 74 -4.77 4.09 -7.87
N GLY A 75 -4.11 3.10 -7.25
CA GLY A 75 -3.60 3.19 -5.88
C GLY A 75 -2.16 3.68 -5.77
N CYS A 76 -1.45 3.93 -6.88
CA CYS A 76 -0.13 4.54 -6.85
C CYS A 76 -0.15 5.87 -6.07
N GLY A 77 0.82 6.04 -5.17
CA GLY A 77 0.92 7.23 -4.31
C GLY A 77 -0.06 7.26 -3.13
N THR A 78 -0.91 6.25 -2.97
CA THR A 78 -1.80 6.16 -1.80
C THR A 78 -1.01 5.71 -0.56
N CYS A 79 -1.24 6.36 0.57
CA CYS A 79 -0.60 5.99 1.84
C CYS A 79 -1.54 5.23 2.76
N TYR A 80 -0.96 4.28 3.49
CA TYR A 80 -1.65 3.47 4.48
C TYR A 80 -0.86 3.46 5.77
N LYS A 81 -1.54 3.66 6.89
CA LYS A 81 -0.98 3.36 8.20
C LYS A 81 -1.17 1.87 8.47
N LEU A 82 -0.08 1.18 8.80
CA LEU A 82 -0.07 -0.23 9.17
C LEU A 82 0.20 -0.33 10.66
N THR A 83 -0.70 -0.96 11.41
CA THR A 83 -0.57 -1.20 12.85
C THR A 83 -0.43 -2.70 13.08
N SER A 84 0.66 -3.11 13.69
CA SER A 84 0.97 -4.51 14.00
C SER A 84 -0.07 -5.11 14.95
N THR A 85 -0.59 -6.29 14.60
CA THR A 85 -1.42 -7.10 15.50
C THR A 85 -0.59 -7.90 16.51
N GLY A 86 0.73 -7.96 16.32
CA GLY A 86 1.65 -8.81 17.06
C GLY A 86 1.89 -10.18 16.43
N ASP A 87 0.98 -10.66 15.59
CA ASP A 87 1.01 -12.02 15.05
C ASP A 87 1.54 -12.08 13.61
N ALA A 88 2.01 -13.27 13.20
CA ALA A 88 2.20 -13.64 11.80
C ALA A 88 0.99 -14.42 11.27
N ALA A 89 0.87 -14.52 9.94
CA ALA A 89 -0.26 -15.20 9.30
C ALA A 89 -0.30 -16.72 9.53
N CYS A 90 0.84 -17.32 9.90
CA CYS A 90 0.98 -18.74 10.17
C CYS A 90 2.19 -19.02 11.07
N SER A 91 2.27 -20.22 11.64
CA SER A 91 3.30 -20.59 12.63
C SER A 91 4.72 -20.76 12.08
N SER A 92 4.91 -20.72 10.76
CA SER A 92 6.22 -20.97 10.11
C SER A 92 6.57 -19.99 9.00
N CYS A 93 5.79 -18.92 8.82
CA CYS A 93 6.00 -17.92 7.77
C CYS A 93 6.42 -16.56 8.32
N GLY A 94 6.63 -16.45 9.63
CA GLY A 94 7.09 -15.23 10.29
C GLY A 94 7.01 -15.37 11.80
N THR A 95 7.58 -14.41 12.52
CA THR A 95 7.49 -14.34 13.99
C THR A 95 6.53 -13.26 14.47
N GLY A 96 5.97 -12.45 13.57
CA GLY A 96 5.12 -11.32 13.93
C GLY A 96 5.94 -10.12 14.35
N GLY A 97 5.37 -9.25 15.18
CA GLY A 97 5.98 -7.98 15.59
C GLY A 97 5.56 -7.58 16.99
N ALA A 98 5.94 -6.38 17.43
CA ALA A 98 5.36 -5.81 18.65
C ALA A 98 3.93 -5.36 18.34
N ALA A 99 2.96 -5.76 19.17
CA ALA A 99 1.58 -5.30 19.01
C ALA A 99 1.50 -3.76 19.16
N ASP A 100 0.58 -3.16 18.40
CA ASP A 100 0.30 -1.71 18.36
C ASP A 100 1.44 -0.83 17.77
N GLU A 101 2.58 -1.40 17.40
CA GLU A 101 3.62 -0.69 16.65
C GLU A 101 3.11 -0.32 15.26
N SER A 102 3.36 0.92 14.82
CA SER A 102 2.81 1.46 13.58
C SER A 102 3.87 2.05 12.66
N ILE A 103 3.69 1.86 11.36
CA ILE A 103 4.42 2.56 10.30
C ILE A 103 3.44 3.11 9.27
N THR A 104 3.90 4.02 8.41
CA THR A 104 3.18 4.42 7.20
C THR A 104 3.89 3.87 5.97
N VAL A 105 3.13 3.36 5.01
CA VAL A 105 3.64 2.92 3.71
C VAL A 105 2.94 3.67 2.58
N MET A 106 3.67 4.02 1.53
CA MET A 106 3.13 4.54 0.27
C MET A 106 3.23 3.48 -0.82
N VAL A 107 2.17 3.25 -1.58
CA VAL A 107 2.19 2.30 -2.71
C VAL A 107 2.97 2.90 -3.87
N THR A 108 4.13 2.31 -4.20
CA THR A 108 4.99 2.71 -5.33
C THR A 108 5.25 1.59 -6.34
N ASN A 109 4.76 0.39 -6.04
CA ASN A 109 4.95 -0.78 -6.88
C ASN A 109 3.76 -1.75 -6.76
N LEU A 110 3.73 -2.74 -7.64
CA LEU A 110 2.77 -3.85 -7.63
C LEU A 110 3.45 -5.10 -7.08
N CYS A 111 2.81 -5.79 -6.14
CA CYS A 111 3.09 -7.20 -5.89
C CYS A 111 2.14 -8.05 -6.74
N PRO A 112 2.60 -8.62 -7.88
CA PRO A 112 1.71 -9.32 -8.78
C PRO A 112 1.36 -10.70 -8.23
N TYR A 113 0.13 -11.17 -8.51
CA TYR A 113 -0.31 -12.52 -8.13
C TYR A 113 0.59 -13.61 -8.72
N ASN A 114 0.97 -13.49 -9.99
CA ASN A 114 1.79 -14.49 -10.66
C ASN A 114 3.20 -14.54 -10.05
N GLY A 115 3.52 -15.65 -9.39
CA GLY A 115 4.80 -15.86 -8.71
C GLY A 115 4.75 -15.53 -7.21
N ASN A 116 3.71 -14.84 -6.73
CA ASN A 116 3.55 -14.46 -5.33
C ASN A 116 2.17 -14.87 -4.77
N GLN A 117 1.56 -15.93 -5.30
CA GLN A 117 0.19 -16.35 -4.98
C GLN A 117 -0.04 -16.56 -3.47
N GLN A 118 1.00 -17.04 -2.78
CA GLN A 118 1.01 -17.27 -1.33
C GLN A 118 0.66 -15.98 -0.54
N TRP A 119 1.05 -14.81 -1.05
CA TRP A 119 0.98 -13.55 -0.33
C TRP A 119 0.09 -12.52 -1.02
N CYS A 120 0.21 -12.36 -2.33
CA CYS A 120 -0.36 -11.26 -3.11
C CYS A 120 -1.57 -11.73 -3.90
N PRO A 121 -2.81 -11.52 -3.39
CA PRO A 121 -4.01 -11.97 -4.08
C PRO A 121 -4.34 -11.08 -5.29
N ASN A 122 -5.11 -11.65 -6.22
CA ASN A 122 -5.87 -10.86 -7.19
C ASN A 122 -6.95 -10.03 -6.48
N ALA A 123 -7.36 -8.93 -7.11
CA ALA A 123 -8.45 -8.10 -6.58
C ALA A 123 -9.73 -8.93 -6.41
N GLY A 124 -10.35 -8.84 -5.22
CA GLY A 124 -11.56 -9.60 -4.86
C GLY A 124 -11.32 -11.04 -4.38
N SER A 125 -10.07 -11.51 -4.34
CA SER A 125 -9.70 -12.84 -3.84
C SER A 125 -8.94 -12.75 -2.50
N THR A 126 -8.57 -13.90 -1.93
CA THR A 126 -7.68 -13.99 -0.76
C THR A 126 -6.37 -14.69 -1.13
N ASN A 127 -5.31 -14.41 -0.37
CA ASN A 127 -4.07 -15.19 -0.42
C ASN A 127 -4.25 -16.53 0.33
N ASP A 128 -3.18 -17.33 0.37
CA ASP A 128 -3.19 -18.66 1.01
C ASP A 128 -3.47 -18.63 2.53
N TYR A 129 -3.39 -17.44 3.14
CA TYR A 129 -3.67 -17.19 4.54
C TYR A 129 -5.04 -16.56 4.80
N GLY A 130 -5.86 -16.36 3.75
CA GLY A 130 -7.21 -15.83 3.88
C GLY A 130 -7.34 -14.31 3.91
N TYR A 131 -6.28 -13.56 3.56
CA TYR A 131 -6.30 -12.09 3.54
C TYR A 131 -6.52 -11.54 2.13
N ASN A 132 -7.38 -10.53 2.00
CA ASN A 132 -7.68 -9.87 0.72
C ASN A 132 -6.62 -8.86 0.26
N TYR A 133 -5.75 -8.46 1.18
CA TYR A 133 -4.78 -7.39 0.98
C TYR A 133 -3.41 -7.84 1.48
N HIS A 134 -2.39 -7.35 0.79
CA HIS A 134 -1.01 -7.60 1.15
C HIS A 134 -0.13 -6.41 0.79
N PHE A 135 0.78 -6.06 1.71
CA PHE A 135 1.81 -5.04 1.53
C PHE A 135 3.19 -5.69 1.57
N ASP A 136 3.88 -5.71 0.44
CA ASP A 136 5.27 -6.16 0.39
C ASP A 136 6.18 -4.94 0.54
N ILE A 137 6.80 -4.78 1.71
CA ILE A 137 7.46 -3.53 2.13
C ILE A 137 8.87 -3.49 1.54
N MET A 138 9.23 -2.38 0.89
CA MET A 138 10.55 -2.21 0.28
C MET A 138 11.60 -2.00 1.38
N ALA A 139 12.36 -3.04 1.70
CA ALA A 139 13.36 -3.01 2.77
C ALA A 139 14.43 -4.11 2.62
N LYS A 140 15.68 -3.76 2.97
CA LYS A 140 16.80 -4.72 3.02
C LYS A 140 16.79 -5.59 4.29
N SER A 141 16.04 -5.18 5.31
CA SER A 141 15.91 -5.85 6.60
C SER A 141 14.49 -5.69 7.13
N GLU A 142 14.15 -6.41 8.20
CA GLU A 142 12.90 -6.20 8.93
C GLU A 142 12.79 -4.75 9.42
N ILE A 143 11.55 -4.22 9.41
CA ILE A 143 11.25 -2.84 9.79
C ILE A 143 10.59 -2.79 11.18
N PHE A 144 9.52 -3.56 11.37
CA PHE A 144 8.69 -3.56 12.58
C PHE A 144 8.16 -4.98 12.91
N GLY A 145 8.98 -5.99 12.58
CA GLY A 145 8.67 -7.41 12.74
C GLY A 145 8.88 -8.23 11.45
N ASP A 146 8.67 -9.54 11.56
CA ASP A 146 8.84 -10.52 10.49
C ASP A 146 7.47 -11.05 10.03
N ASN A 147 7.05 -10.59 8.85
CA ASN A 147 5.80 -10.92 8.16
C ASN A 147 4.55 -10.74 9.04
N VAL A 148 4.48 -9.55 9.62
CA VAL A 148 3.45 -9.13 10.56
C VAL A 148 2.08 -9.07 9.87
N VAL A 149 1.05 -9.55 10.56
CA VAL A 149 -0.34 -9.23 10.22
C VAL A 149 -0.66 -7.86 10.78
N VAL A 150 -1.22 -6.99 9.94
CA VAL A 150 -1.50 -5.60 10.30
C VAL A 150 -2.97 -5.27 10.18
N ASP A 151 -3.46 -4.41 11.07
CA ASP A 151 -4.61 -3.56 10.80
C ASP A 151 -4.13 -2.38 9.97
N PHE A 152 -4.80 -2.09 8.86
CA PHE A 152 -4.45 -0.98 7.99
C PHE A 152 -5.62 -0.02 7.79
N GLU A 153 -5.27 1.25 7.57
CA GLU A 153 -6.19 2.30 7.17
C GLU A 153 -5.49 3.22 6.16
N GLU A 154 -6.22 3.61 5.12
CA GLU A 154 -5.80 4.65 4.18
C GLU A 154 -5.75 6.00 4.91
N VAL A 155 -4.67 6.73 4.71
CA VAL A 155 -4.38 8.00 5.39
C VAL A 155 -3.83 9.02 4.41
N ASP A 156 -3.91 10.30 4.78
CA ASP A 156 -3.18 11.34 4.08
C ASP A 156 -1.68 11.05 4.12
N CYS A 157 -1.03 11.12 2.95
CA CYS A 157 0.40 10.92 2.87
C CYS A 157 1.17 12.01 3.65
N PRO A 158 2.21 11.65 4.41
CA PRO A 158 3.15 12.62 4.96
C PRO A 158 3.71 13.54 3.86
N GLY A 159 4.03 14.79 4.21
CA GLY A 159 4.45 15.79 3.22
C GLY A 159 5.68 15.39 2.40
N ALA A 160 6.62 14.65 3.01
CA ALA A 160 7.77 14.08 2.31
C ALA A 160 7.34 13.07 1.23
N ALA A 161 6.50 12.09 1.60
CA ALA A 161 5.98 11.09 0.68
C ALA A 161 5.22 11.72 -0.50
N THR A 162 4.39 12.75 -0.21
CA THR A 162 3.68 13.50 -1.25
C THR A 162 4.65 14.18 -2.22
N SER A 163 5.69 14.84 -1.70
CA SER A 163 6.69 15.54 -2.52
C SER A 163 7.53 14.57 -3.33
N ASP A 164 7.88 13.43 -2.76
CA ASP A 164 8.63 12.38 -3.43
C ASP A 164 7.84 11.72 -4.56
N PHE A 165 6.55 11.43 -4.32
CA PHE A 165 5.69 10.82 -5.34
C PHE A 165 5.52 11.70 -6.57
N GLN A 166 5.53 13.04 -6.44
CA GLN A 166 5.46 13.96 -7.59
C GLN A 166 6.64 13.84 -8.58
N GLN A 167 7.71 13.13 -8.21
CA GLN A 167 8.82 12.82 -9.12
C GLN A 167 8.53 11.59 -10.00
N CYS A 168 7.54 10.77 -9.64
CA CYS A 168 7.19 9.54 -10.34
C CYS A 168 6.44 9.83 -11.65
N GLU A 169 6.56 8.92 -12.61
CA GLU A 169 5.86 9.00 -13.90
C GLU A 169 4.33 9.00 -13.76
N CYS A 170 3.81 8.33 -12.73
CA CYS A 170 2.37 8.10 -12.52
C CYS A 170 1.70 9.11 -11.57
N ALA A 171 2.34 10.24 -11.27
CA ALA A 171 1.88 11.22 -10.29
C ALA A 171 0.75 12.14 -10.78
#